data_AF-A0A1Y1L0Y4-F1
#
_entry.id   AF-A0A1Y1L0Y4-F1
#
_cell.length_a   1.000
_cell.length_b   1.000
_cell.length_c   1.000
_cell.angle_alpha   90.00
_cell.angle_beta   90.00
_cell.angle_gamma   90.00
#
_symmetry.space_group_name_H-M   'P 1'
#
loop_
_entity.id
_entity.type
_entity.pdbx_description
1 polymer ?
#
loop_
_entity_poly.entity_id
_entity_poly.type
_entity_poly.pdbx_seq_one_letter_code
_entity_poly.pdbx_strand_id
1 'polypeptide(L)'
;SHGGRYKLVNGSVLNPTFGRDGYYGNDTSSTNNPPYNPDLVLDSPTNKVINKGLTKKKLLQTRKKITVTCEHGDEQPVSCEDFCLFDLENDPCETKNLA
;
A
#
# COMPACT_ATOMS: atom_id res chain seq x y z
N SER A 1 1.45 -14.11 17.18
CA SER A 1 1.50 -12.83 16.41
C SER A 1 0.47 -12.92 15.29
N HIS A 2 -0.13 -11.82 14.86
CA HIS A 2 -1.15 -11.82 13.79
C HIS A 2 -0.55 -11.67 12.38
N GLY A 3 0.76 -11.92 12.21
CA GLY A 3 1.41 -11.99 10.89
C GLY A 3 1.34 -10.73 10.01
N GLY A 4 0.87 -9.58 10.52
CA GLY A 4 0.62 -8.38 9.71
C GLY A 4 -0.75 -8.36 9.01
N ARG A 5 -1.68 -9.24 9.40
CA ARG A 5 -3.04 -9.32 8.86
C ARG A 5 -3.83 -8.02 9.02
N TYR A 6 -3.68 -7.35 10.16
CA TYR A 6 -4.48 -6.19 10.48
C TYR A 6 -3.67 -4.89 10.34
N LYS A 7 -4.29 -3.88 9.74
CA LYS A 7 -3.78 -2.51 9.68
C LYS A 7 -4.61 -1.64 10.62
N LEU A 8 -3.95 -1.06 11.62
CA LEU A 8 -4.52 -0.01 12.44
C LEU A 8 -4.10 1.34 11.88
N VAL A 9 -5.08 2.17 11.55
CA VAL A 9 -4.88 3.58 11.20
C VAL A 9 -5.40 4.42 12.36
N ASN A 10 -4.61 5.41 12.76
CA ASN A 10 -4.97 6.40 13.77
C ASN A 10 -4.82 7.79 13.15
N GLY A 11 -5.94 8.37 12.73
CA GLY A 11 -6.01 9.64 11.99
C GLY A 11 -6.50 9.48 10.54
N SER A 12 -6.48 10.60 9.81
CA SER A 12 -6.95 10.71 8.43
C SER A 12 -6.07 9.96 7.42
N VAL A 13 -6.71 9.40 6.37
CA VAL A 13 -6.04 8.83 5.18
C VAL A 13 -6.31 9.64 3.91
N LEU A 14 -7.22 10.61 3.98
CA LEU A 14 -7.83 11.25 2.81
C LEU A 14 -8.09 12.74 3.02
N ASN A 15 -7.36 13.40 3.92
CA ASN A 15 -7.53 14.82 4.15
C ASN A 15 -7.35 15.59 2.82
N PRO A 16 -8.40 16.24 2.29
CA PRO A 16 -8.33 16.92 1.01
C PRO A 16 -7.44 18.16 1.08
N THR A 17 -7.21 18.70 2.28
CA THR A 17 -6.41 19.91 2.52
C THR A 17 -4.90 19.68 2.34
N PHE A 18 -4.40 18.45 2.49
CA PHE A 18 -2.97 18.11 2.40
C PHE A 18 -2.63 17.06 1.33
N GLY A 19 -3.47 16.93 0.30
CA GLY A 19 -3.18 16.01 -0.81
C GLY A 19 -3.30 14.55 -0.41
N ARG A 20 -4.41 14.18 0.27
CA ARG A 20 -4.66 12.84 0.81
C ARG A 20 -3.53 12.34 1.70
N ASP A 21 -2.86 13.22 2.45
CA ASP A 21 -1.73 12.88 3.33
C ASP A 21 -0.60 12.10 2.61
N GLY A 22 -0.41 12.31 1.30
CA GLY A 22 0.55 11.56 0.49
C GLY A 22 0.07 10.16 0.07
N TYR A 23 -1.24 9.89 0.16
CA TYR A 23 -1.88 8.65 -0.27
C TYR A 23 -2.06 8.62 -1.79
N TYR A 24 -1.17 7.89 -2.46
CA TYR A 24 -1.21 7.60 -3.90
C TYR A 24 -1.95 6.30 -4.23
N GLY A 25 -2.52 5.63 -3.21
CA GLY A 25 -3.01 4.25 -3.29
C GLY A 25 -4.38 4.08 -3.94
N ASN A 26 -5.11 5.18 -4.17
CA ASN A 26 -6.47 5.08 -4.68
C ASN A 26 -6.53 4.36 -6.03
N ASP A 27 -5.52 4.52 -6.89
CA ASP A 27 -5.40 3.78 -8.15
C ASP A 27 -3.93 3.46 -8.46
N THR A 28 -3.48 2.27 -8.03
CA THR A 28 -2.11 1.80 -8.31
C THR A 28 -1.82 1.59 -9.80
N SER A 29 -2.85 1.65 -10.65
CA SER A 29 -2.77 1.58 -12.11
C SER A 29 -2.87 2.94 -12.82
N SER A 30 -3.12 4.02 -12.09
CA SER A 30 -3.21 5.36 -12.66
C SER A 30 -1.87 5.77 -13.26
N THR A 31 -1.91 6.31 -14.48
CA THR A 31 -0.75 6.90 -15.16
C THR A 31 -0.18 8.12 -14.43
N ASN A 32 -0.94 8.69 -13.48
CA ASN A 32 -0.50 9.80 -12.64
C ASN A 32 0.47 9.35 -11.52
N ASN A 33 0.55 8.06 -11.23
CA ASN A 33 1.51 7.54 -10.26
C ASN A 33 2.89 7.39 -10.91
N PRO A 34 3.98 7.82 -10.24
CA PRO A 34 5.32 7.66 -10.78
C PRO A 34 5.61 6.16 -10.98
N PRO A 35 6.28 5.78 -12.08
CA PRO A 35 6.59 4.38 -12.34
C PRO A 35 7.47 3.83 -11.23
N TYR A 36 7.21 2.58 -10.83
CA TYR A 36 8.02 1.91 -9.82
C TYR A 36 9.47 1.77 -10.31
N ASN A 37 10.41 2.37 -9.58
CA ASN A 37 11.84 2.27 -9.87
C ASN A 37 12.51 1.18 -9.00
N PRO A 38 12.82 -0.01 -9.55
CA PRO A 38 13.46 -1.08 -8.79
C PRO A 38 14.88 -0.76 -8.34
N ASP A 39 15.56 0.18 -9.01
CA ASP A 39 16.96 0.49 -8.72
C ASP A 39 17.08 1.22 -7.37
N LEU A 40 16.08 2.03 -7.00
CA LEU A 40 16.01 2.66 -5.65
C LEU A 40 15.98 1.63 -4.52
N VAL A 41 15.33 0.48 -4.73
CA VAL A 41 15.28 -0.60 -3.73
C VAL A 41 16.61 -1.35 -3.71
N LEU A 42 17.16 -1.67 -4.87
CA LEU A 42 18.42 -2.40 -4.99
C LEU A 42 19.60 -1.59 -4.41
N ASP A 43 19.61 -0.28 -4.59
CA ASP A 43 20.64 0.62 -4.10
C ASP A 43 20.44 1.08 -2.64
N SER A 44 19.30 0.73 -2.04
CA SER A 44 18.99 1.11 -0.66
C SER A 44 20.04 0.57 0.32
N PRO A 45 20.37 1.34 1.39
CA PRO A 45 21.25 0.86 2.46
C PRO A 45 20.77 -0.48 3.04
N THR A 46 19.46 -0.65 3.20
CA THR A 46 18.83 -1.87 3.70
C THR A 46 19.15 -3.08 2.83
N ASN A 47 18.95 -2.98 1.50
CA ASN A 47 19.26 -4.09 0.61
C ASN A 47 20.77 -4.40 0.59
N LYS A 48 21.61 -3.38 0.60
CA LYS A 48 23.08 -3.52 0.66
C LYS A 48 23.56 -4.21 1.93
N VAL A 49 22.93 -3.95 3.09
CA VAL A 49 23.27 -4.60 4.36
C VAL A 49 22.75 -6.04 4.41
N ILE A 50 21.51 -6.29 3.98
CA ILE A 50 20.93 -7.64 3.97
C ILE A 50 21.68 -8.54 2.98
N ASN A 51 21.99 -8.03 1.78
CA ASN A 51 22.77 -8.68 0.72
C ASN A 51 22.40 -10.16 0.45
N LYS A 52 21.09 -10.48 0.35
CA LYS A 52 20.59 -11.85 0.11
C LYS A 52 20.36 -12.19 -1.36
N GLY A 53 21.08 -11.55 -2.28
CA GLY A 53 20.94 -11.82 -3.72
C GLY A 53 19.57 -11.46 -4.29
N LEU A 54 19.00 -10.33 -3.83
CA LEU A 54 17.85 -9.71 -4.48
C LEU A 54 18.27 -9.23 -5.87
N THR A 55 17.50 -9.59 -6.89
CA THR A 55 17.72 -9.13 -8.27
C THR A 55 16.52 -8.33 -8.76
N LYS A 56 16.73 -7.47 -9.76
CA LYS A 56 15.65 -6.71 -10.42
C LYS A 56 14.51 -7.62 -10.87
N LYS A 57 14.83 -8.79 -11.44
CA LYS A 57 13.84 -9.80 -11.84
C LYS A 57 13.03 -10.33 -10.65
N LYS A 58 13.69 -10.76 -9.57
CA LYS A 58 13.00 -11.26 -8.37
C LYS A 58 12.11 -10.18 -7.75
N LEU A 59 12.61 -8.95 -7.67
CA LEU A 59 11.88 -7.80 -7.13
C LEU A 59 10.60 -7.51 -7.92
N LEU A 60 10.70 -7.44 -9.25
CA LEU A 60 9.55 -7.20 -10.12
C LEU A 60 8.56 -8.37 -10.11
N GLN A 61 9.06 -9.61 -10.06
CA GLN A 61 8.21 -10.80 -9.92
C GLN A 61 7.45 -10.80 -8.60
N THR A 62 8.12 -10.48 -7.49
CA THR A 62 7.48 -10.35 -6.17
C THR A 62 6.43 -9.25 -6.21
N ARG A 63 6.77 -8.06 -6.72
CA ARG A 63 5.82 -6.95 -6.84
C ARG A 63 4.57 -7.35 -7.62
N LYS A 64 4.74 -7.96 -8.80
CA LYS A 64 3.61 -8.45 -9.61
C LYS A 64 2.73 -9.46 -8.88
N LYS A 65 3.32 -10.35 -8.06
CA LYS A 65 2.58 -11.37 -7.30
C LYS A 65 1.75 -10.79 -6.15
N ILE A 66 2.16 -9.65 -5.60
CA ILE A 66 1.50 -9.03 -4.44
C ILE A 66 0.68 -7.79 -4.82
N THR A 67 0.65 -7.41 -6.10
CA THR A 67 -0.20 -6.32 -6.57
C THR A 67 -1.67 -6.70 -6.37
N VAL A 68 -2.38 -5.89 -5.59
CA VAL A 68 -3.83 -5.97 -5.42
C VAL A 68 -4.47 -5.03 -6.42
N THR A 69 -5.50 -5.51 -7.11
CA THR A 69 -6.37 -4.69 -7.95
C THR A 69 -7.71 -4.53 -7.23
N CYS A 70 -8.07 -3.30 -6.91
CA CYS A 70 -9.36 -2.94 -6.33
C CYS A 70 -10.26 -2.38 -7.45
N GLU A 71 -11.54 -2.71 -7.44
CA GLU A 71 -12.49 -2.14 -8.41
C GLU A 71 -12.81 -0.69 -8.00
N HIS A 72 -12.57 0.27 -8.89
CA HIS A 72 -12.88 1.70 -8.66
C HIS A 72 -14.38 2.01 -8.87
N GLY A 73 -15.27 1.15 -8.40
CA GLY A 73 -16.71 1.35 -8.56
C GLY A 73 -17.27 2.13 -7.38
N ASP A 74 -17.40 3.46 -7.46
CA ASP A 74 -18.22 4.31 -6.58
C ASP A 74 -18.17 4.04 -5.05
N GLU A 75 -17.14 3.35 -4.56
CA GLU A 75 -17.00 3.04 -3.15
C GLU A 75 -16.58 4.32 -2.45
N GLN A 76 -17.51 4.87 -1.68
CA GLN A 76 -17.21 6.00 -0.84
C GLN A 76 -16.06 5.63 0.08
N PRO A 77 -15.03 6.48 0.19
CA PRO A 77 -13.93 6.20 1.08
C PRO A 77 -14.45 5.99 2.51
N VAL A 78 -13.94 4.95 3.18
CA VAL A 78 -14.21 4.73 4.60
C VAL A 78 -13.73 5.96 5.37
N SER A 79 -14.65 6.67 6.02
CA SER A 79 -14.27 7.79 6.88
C SER A 79 -13.52 7.26 8.10
N CYS A 80 -12.25 7.63 8.22
CA CYS A 80 -11.35 7.29 9.32
C CYS A 80 -10.95 8.57 10.05
N GLU A 81 -11.90 9.20 10.73
CA GLU A 81 -11.66 10.42 11.52
C GLU A 81 -10.89 10.13 12.83
N ASP A 82 -11.03 8.91 13.37
CA ASP A 82 -10.32 8.42 14.56
C ASP A 82 -9.48 7.15 14.25
N PHE A 83 -9.96 5.98 14.72
CA PHE A 83 -9.32 4.68 14.52
C PHE A 83 -10.04 3.85 13.46
N CYS A 84 -9.26 3.32 12.53
CA CYS A 84 -9.72 2.29 11.60
C CYS A 84 -8.90 1.02 11.74
N LEU A 85 -9.59 -0.11 11.80
CA LEU A 85 -8.99 -1.44 11.78
C LEU A 85 -9.41 -2.17 10.51
N PHE A 86 -8.45 -2.46 9.63
CA PHE A 86 -8.69 -3.20 8.39
C PHE A 86 -8.09 -4.60 8.47
N ASP A 87 -8.80 -5.59 7.93
CA ASP A 87 -8.32 -6.96 7.77
C ASP A 87 -7.77 -7.16 6.35
N LEU A 88 -6.47 -6.98 6.17
CA LEU A 88 -5.83 -7.03 4.85
C LEU A 88 -5.86 -8.42 4.18
N GLU A 89 -6.17 -9.49 4.92
CA GLU A 89 -6.35 -10.81 4.33
C GLU A 89 -7.69 -10.94 3.61
N ASN A 90 -8.77 -10.38 4.19
CA ASN A 90 -10.14 -10.51 3.66
C ASN A 90 -10.62 -9.25 2.93
N ASP A 91 -10.03 -8.10 3.24
CA ASP A 91 -10.34 -6.77 2.70
C ASP A 91 -9.03 -6.03 2.39
N PRO A 92 -8.29 -6.46 1.35
CA PRO A 92 -7.03 -5.84 0.97
C PRO A 92 -7.20 -4.42 0.41
N CYS A 93 -8.44 -4.01 0.11
CA CYS A 93 -8.80 -2.69 -0.41
C CYS A 93 -9.21 -1.71 0.71
N GLU A 94 -9.18 -2.14 1.98
CA GLU A 94 -9.45 -1.28 3.15
C GLU A 94 -10.83 -0.59 3.06
N THR A 95 -11.84 -1.35 2.64
CA THR A 95 -13.22 -0.91 2.37
C THR A 95 -14.12 -0.99 3.60
N LYS A 96 -13.69 -1.69 4.66
CA LYS A 96 -14.48 -1.91 5.87
C LYS A 96 -13.69 -1.71 7.15
N ASN A 97 -14.10 -0.72 7.95
CA ASN A 97 -13.60 -0.56 9.32
C ASN A 97 -14.17 -1.65 10.26
N LEU A 98 -13.31 -2.33 11.00
CA LEU A 98 -13.64 -3.34 12.02
C LEU A 98 -13.53 -2.83 13.47
N ALA A 99 -13.09 -1.57 13.67
CA ALA A 99 -12.97 -0.94 14.98
C ALA A 99 -14.33 -0.53 15.56
#